data_AF-A0A8S3RZZ9-F1
#
_entry.id   AF-A0A8S3RZZ9-F1
#
_cell.length_a   1.000
_cell.length_b   1.000
_cell.length_c   1.000
_cell.angle_alpha   90.00
_cell.angle_beta   90.00
_cell.angle_gamma   90.00
#
_symmetry.space_group_name_H-M   'P 1'
#
loop_
_entity.id
_entity.type
_entity.pdbx_description
1 polymer ?
#
loop_
_entity_poly.entity_id
_entity_poly.type
_entity_poly.pdbx_seq_one_letter_code
_entity_poly.pdbx_strand_id
1 'polypeptide(L)'
;MGTNKASSTDNLAEGCENPKCSKQKLKTIKCCQQIQNLNYQLQHEKEEVEEELTQEYKENQQLSDQLNKIIKDKTISDKELSDLKQKYETVINKLQKYNTRNINKKIQRRDTKLETINKTLTNEKEKSSFMEESITQSEKEILVLKEDKRNLQKRISYLKSKPELFENKQNENISKLRDENKELQESNAILQEIIEECTKIPIFKTRKDGSREFCDEMKKTYMELISLGVSCNMCSNVIKSVIKNMTGQELNDMPEVTFAKRMALQANLMAKFQLADTILSKDSANTLQFDGTSKWGEHFFTFDITTSEKTYSASLMDLATENSATQLNATKALFNELGEIYVSLTNEKILKY
;
A
#
# COMPACT_ATOMS: atom_id res chain seq x y z
N MET A 1 52.62 53.25 14.66
CA MET A 1 52.28 52.19 13.69
C MET A 1 53.36 51.11 13.75
N GLY A 2 53.08 49.90 13.26
CA GLY A 2 53.85 48.68 13.59
C GLY A 2 53.21 47.97 14.80
N THR A 3 52.54 46.81 14.68
CA THR A 3 53.01 45.43 14.38
C THR A 3 53.82 44.84 15.56
N ASN A 4 53.45 43.71 16.20
CA ASN A 4 52.39 42.69 16.00
C ASN A 4 51.76 42.32 17.38
N LYS A 5 50.60 41.68 17.55
CA LYS A 5 49.81 40.68 16.79
C LYS A 5 50.29 39.21 16.94
N ALA A 6 50.05 38.65 18.15
CA ALA A 6 50.08 37.22 18.51
C ALA A 6 49.15 37.06 19.76
N SER A 7 48.03 36.35 19.72
CA SER A 7 47.82 34.87 19.78
C SER A 7 48.29 34.26 21.12
N SER A 8 47.45 33.95 22.12
CA SER A 8 46.24 33.06 22.21
C SER A 8 46.58 31.67 22.74
N THR A 9 45.58 30.97 23.32
CA THR A 9 45.44 29.48 23.40
C THR A 9 46.51 28.67 24.18
N ASP A 10 46.22 27.50 24.75
CA ASP A 10 45.01 27.00 25.42
C ASP A 10 45.30 25.68 26.17
N ASN A 11 44.39 25.27 27.05
CA ASN A 11 43.97 23.89 27.39
C ASN A 11 44.95 22.67 27.46
N LEU A 12 44.80 21.95 28.59
CA LEU A 12 44.64 20.48 28.74
C LEU A 12 45.83 19.50 28.62
N ALA A 13 45.50 18.28 29.11
CA ALA A 13 46.13 16.97 28.95
C ALA A 13 46.98 16.44 30.13
N GLU A 14 46.58 15.25 30.59
CA GLU A 14 47.20 14.45 31.65
C GLU A 14 48.42 13.65 31.12
N GLY A 15 49.26 13.16 32.02
CA GLY A 15 50.39 12.28 31.64
C GLY A 15 50.98 11.51 32.82
N CYS A 16 50.49 10.28 33.05
CA CYS A 16 51.11 9.36 34.00
C CYS A 16 52.16 8.49 33.29
N GLU A 17 53.46 8.76 33.52
CA GLU A 17 54.53 7.94 32.93
C GLU A 17 54.75 6.62 33.68
N ASN A 18 54.65 5.50 32.95
CA ASN A 18 55.04 4.17 33.42
C ASN A 18 55.64 3.38 32.22
N PRO A 19 56.98 3.15 32.12
CA PRO A 19 57.60 2.88 30.80
C PRO A 19 57.57 1.42 30.30
N LYS A 20 57.09 1.21 29.05
CA LYS A 20 57.41 0.06 28.16
C LYS A 20 57.41 0.44 26.63
N CYS A 21 58.59 0.72 26.02
CA CYS A 21 58.95 0.85 24.54
C CYS A 21 58.80 2.22 23.74
N SER A 22 59.38 2.38 22.49
CA SER A 22 60.10 3.66 22.03
C SER A 22 60.43 4.05 20.49
N LYS A 23 60.71 5.37 20.12
CA LYS A 23 61.68 6.05 19.10
C LYS A 23 61.26 7.03 17.88
N GLN A 24 62.16 7.98 17.36
CA GLN A 24 62.06 9.04 16.23
C GLN A 24 63.49 9.50 15.63
N LYS A 25 63.90 10.51 14.74
CA LYS A 25 63.46 11.70 13.86
C LYS A 25 64.64 12.35 12.94
N LEU A 26 64.49 13.22 11.87
CA LEU A 26 65.64 13.90 11.05
C LEU A 26 65.40 15.05 9.92
N LYS A 27 66.42 15.94 9.58
CA LYS A 27 66.89 16.59 8.23
C LYS A 27 66.51 18.06 7.64
N THR A 28 67.47 18.87 7.04
CA THR A 28 67.33 20.27 6.37
C THR A 28 68.49 20.80 5.39
N ILE A 29 68.37 21.83 4.46
CA ILE A 29 69.48 22.59 3.67
C ILE A 29 69.12 23.87 2.73
N LYS A 30 69.99 24.92 2.44
CA LYS A 30 70.05 25.91 1.23
C LYS A 30 71.17 27.07 1.22
N CYS A 31 71.45 27.91 0.14
CA CYS A 31 72.39 29.13 0.16
C CYS A 31 72.41 30.34 -0.92
N CYS A 32 73.38 30.47 -1.88
CA CYS A 32 74.32 31.63 -2.06
C CYS A 32 74.00 33.04 -2.71
N GLN A 33 72.87 33.36 -3.35
CA GLN A 33 72.78 34.54 -4.26
C GLN A 33 72.74 35.95 -3.58
N GLN A 34 72.92 36.02 -2.25
CA GLN A 34 72.66 37.23 -1.45
C GLN A 34 73.90 38.12 -1.20
N ILE A 35 75.11 37.64 -1.46
CA ILE A 35 76.36 38.25 -0.95
C ILE A 35 76.67 39.61 -1.62
N GLN A 36 76.32 39.82 -2.90
CA GLN A 36 76.71 41.04 -3.61
C GLN A 36 75.85 42.27 -3.25
N ASN A 37 74.60 42.05 -2.79
CA ASN A 37 73.76 43.12 -2.24
C ASN A 37 74.32 43.65 -0.91
N LEU A 38 75.00 42.79 -0.13
CA LEU A 38 75.51 43.09 1.21
C LEU A 38 76.47 44.30 1.21
N ASN A 39 77.31 44.44 0.18
CA ASN A 39 78.27 45.54 0.10
C ASN A 39 77.63 46.92 -0.19
N TYR A 40 76.44 46.97 -0.82
CA TYR A 40 75.74 48.23 -1.02
C TYR A 40 74.99 48.66 0.26
N GLN A 41 74.52 47.70 1.07
CA GLN A 41 73.94 47.98 2.38
C GLN A 41 74.98 48.59 3.33
N LEU A 42 76.17 47.98 3.43
CA LEU A 42 77.27 48.44 4.31
C LEU A 42 77.72 49.89 4.06
N GLN A 43 77.61 50.39 2.82
CA GLN A 43 77.97 51.78 2.50
C GLN A 43 76.91 52.77 3.04
N HIS A 44 75.63 52.40 2.98
CA HIS A 44 74.49 53.19 3.46
C HIS A 44 74.44 53.22 5.00
N GLU A 45 74.61 52.05 5.64
CA GLU A 45 74.63 51.90 7.10
C GLU A 45 75.68 52.83 7.77
N LYS A 46 76.77 53.17 7.06
CA LYS A 46 77.82 54.07 7.58
C LYS A 46 77.43 55.55 7.61
N GLU A 47 76.58 56.01 6.68
CA GLU A 47 76.09 57.40 6.67
C GLU A 47 74.98 57.59 7.72
N GLU A 48 74.13 56.57 7.88
CA GLU A 48 73.03 56.52 8.85
C GLU A 48 73.51 56.67 10.31
N VAL A 49 74.63 56.03 10.67
CA VAL A 49 75.24 56.12 12.02
C VAL A 49 75.85 57.50 12.33
N GLU A 50 76.30 58.27 11.33
CA GLU A 50 76.85 59.63 11.56
C GLU A 50 75.74 60.66 11.86
N GLU A 51 74.51 60.43 11.40
CA GLU A 51 73.34 61.21 11.82
C GLU A 51 72.90 60.88 13.27
N GLU A 52 72.84 59.59 13.64
CA GLU A 52 72.45 59.18 15.01
C GLU A 52 73.34 59.81 16.09
N LEU A 53 74.66 59.79 15.91
CA LEU A 53 75.62 60.37 16.85
C LEU A 53 75.43 61.89 17.03
N THR A 54 74.94 62.57 15.99
CA THR A 54 74.67 64.02 15.99
C THR A 54 73.36 64.37 16.72
N GLN A 55 72.50 63.38 16.96
CA GLN A 55 71.21 63.55 17.63
C GLN A 55 71.33 63.49 19.16
N GLU A 56 72.00 62.47 19.72
CA GLU A 56 72.19 62.31 21.19
C GLU A 56 72.76 63.56 21.87
N TYR A 57 73.69 64.24 21.19
CA TYR A 57 74.40 65.40 21.75
C TYR A 57 73.46 66.59 22.04
N LYS A 58 72.31 66.68 21.35
CA LYS A 58 71.29 67.72 21.60
C LYS A 58 70.40 67.40 22.80
N GLU A 59 70.10 66.13 23.04
CA GLU A 59 69.18 65.71 24.11
C GLU A 59 69.79 65.94 25.49
N ASN A 60 71.08 65.61 25.66
CA ASN A 60 71.83 65.86 26.89
C ASN A 60 71.81 67.34 27.33
N GLN A 61 71.80 68.29 26.39
CA GLN A 61 71.76 69.71 26.73
C GLN A 61 70.40 70.15 27.27
N GLN A 62 69.29 69.57 26.79
CA GLN A 62 67.93 69.91 27.27
C GLN A 62 67.67 69.47 28.72
N LEU A 63 68.27 68.35 29.15
CA LEU A 63 68.14 67.85 30.53
C LEU A 63 68.71 68.82 31.58
N SER A 64 69.77 69.56 31.23
CA SER A 64 70.41 70.52 32.14
C SER A 64 69.51 71.71 32.50
N ASP A 65 68.75 72.23 31.53
CA ASP A 65 67.85 73.38 31.74
C ASP A 65 66.64 73.03 32.61
N GLN A 66 66.11 71.79 32.51
CA GLN A 66 64.96 71.36 33.29
C GLN A 66 65.23 71.35 34.79
N LEU A 67 66.42 70.90 35.21
CA LEU A 67 66.81 70.78 36.61
C LEU A 67 66.80 72.15 37.34
N ASN A 68 67.29 73.19 36.66
CA ASN A 68 67.38 74.55 37.21
C ASN A 68 66.02 75.22 37.43
N LYS A 69 64.96 74.76 36.75
CA LYS A 69 63.59 75.30 36.90
C LYS A 69 62.99 74.91 38.26
N ILE A 70 63.08 73.63 38.62
CA ILE A 70 62.45 73.03 39.81
C ILE A 70 62.89 73.73 41.11
N ILE A 71 64.14 74.19 41.17
CA ILE A 71 64.73 74.85 42.35
C ILE A 71 64.01 76.17 42.68
N LYS A 72 63.52 76.92 41.68
CA LYS A 72 62.80 78.19 41.90
C LYS A 72 61.41 77.97 42.49
N ASP A 73 60.64 77.05 41.90
CA ASP A 73 59.23 76.84 42.23
C ASP A 73 59.02 76.54 43.73
N LYS A 74 59.92 75.75 44.34
CA LYS A 74 59.91 75.45 45.78
C LYS A 74 59.87 76.70 46.67
N THR A 75 60.61 77.76 46.31
CA THR A 75 60.73 78.97 47.16
C THR A 75 59.49 79.86 47.15
N ILE A 76 58.51 79.60 46.27
CA ILE A 76 57.26 80.35 46.20
C ILE A 76 56.27 79.85 47.27
N SER A 77 56.09 78.52 47.37
CA SER A 77 55.06 77.91 48.23
C SER A 77 55.26 78.15 49.73
N ASP A 78 56.50 78.23 50.21
CA ASP A 78 56.79 78.54 51.62
C ASP A 78 56.21 79.90 52.05
N LYS A 79 56.08 80.85 51.11
CA LYS A 79 55.54 82.20 51.37
C LYS A 79 54.01 82.20 51.46
N GLU A 80 53.34 81.41 50.62
CA GLU A 80 51.87 81.30 50.58
C GLU A 80 51.29 80.76 51.89
N LEU A 81 52.03 79.87 52.58
CA LEU A 81 51.65 79.28 53.86
C LEU A 81 51.50 80.32 54.99
N SER A 82 52.23 81.43 54.92
CA SER A 82 52.18 82.50 55.93
C SER A 82 50.88 83.29 55.86
N ASP A 83 50.53 83.78 54.66
CA ASP A 83 49.34 84.61 54.41
C ASP A 83 48.02 83.90 54.71
N LEU A 84 48.01 82.55 54.67
CA LEU A 84 46.82 81.76 54.96
C LEU A 84 46.41 81.84 56.44
N LYS A 85 47.37 81.95 57.37
CA LYS A 85 47.09 81.97 58.82
C LYS A 85 46.36 83.25 59.25
N GLN A 86 46.83 84.42 58.78
CA GLN A 86 46.26 85.72 59.16
C GLN A 86 44.80 85.90 58.70
N LYS A 87 44.40 85.22 57.62
CA LYS A 87 43.01 85.19 57.11
C LYS A 87 42.04 84.46 58.03
N TYR A 88 42.52 83.58 58.92
CA TYR A 88 41.66 82.75 59.78
C TYR A 88 41.05 83.56 60.94
N GLU A 89 41.86 84.34 61.66
CA GLU A 89 41.41 85.12 62.82
C GLU A 89 40.38 86.20 62.45
N THR A 90 40.48 86.77 61.24
CA THR A 90 39.52 87.77 60.73
C THR A 90 38.14 87.20 60.42
N VAL A 91 37.98 85.87 60.35
CA VAL A 91 36.66 85.21 60.21
C VAL A 91 35.95 85.07 61.56
N ILE A 92 36.67 84.70 62.62
CA ILE A 92 36.10 84.47 63.96
C ILE A 92 35.41 85.73 64.49
N ASN A 93 36.08 86.88 64.38
CA ASN A 93 35.54 88.17 64.85
C ASN A 93 34.32 88.68 64.04
N LYS A 94 34.01 88.09 62.88
CA LYS A 94 32.79 88.40 62.12
C LYS A 94 31.58 87.57 62.56
N LEU A 95 31.79 86.36 63.09
CA LEU A 95 30.72 85.44 63.50
C LEU A 95 29.94 85.95 64.72
N GLN A 96 30.63 86.57 65.70
CA GLN A 96 30.02 87.01 66.96
C GLN A 96 28.98 88.14 66.83
N LYS A 97 28.89 88.83 65.68
CA LYS A 97 28.00 89.99 65.49
C LYS A 97 26.57 89.65 65.04
N TYR A 98 26.23 88.36 64.84
CA TYR A 98 24.93 87.95 64.30
C TYR A 98 23.90 87.59 65.39
N ASN A 99 22.81 88.37 65.47
CA ASN A 99 21.71 88.12 66.43
C ASN A 99 20.77 87.00 65.94
N THR A 100 20.74 85.90 66.69
CA THR A 100 20.10 84.63 66.29
C THR A 100 18.56 84.65 66.28
N ARG A 101 17.91 85.51 67.07
CA ARG A 101 16.46 85.41 67.35
C ARG A 101 15.59 85.57 66.10
N ASN A 102 15.95 86.48 65.20
CA ASN A 102 15.20 86.72 63.95
C ASN A 102 15.49 85.64 62.88
N ILE A 103 16.69 85.07 62.88
CA ILE A 103 17.05 83.95 62.02
C ILE A 103 16.20 82.73 62.38
N ASN A 104 16.07 82.41 63.67
CA ASN A 104 15.28 81.27 64.15
C ASN A 104 13.78 81.39 63.77
N LYS A 105 13.18 82.58 63.85
CA LYS A 105 11.81 82.81 63.36
C LYS A 105 11.66 82.65 61.84
N LYS A 106 12.68 83.00 61.05
CA LYS A 106 12.70 82.80 59.59
C LYS A 106 12.84 81.31 59.24
N ILE A 107 13.65 80.58 60.01
CA ILE A 107 13.81 79.12 59.92
C ILE A 107 12.45 78.43 60.19
N GLN A 108 11.80 78.69 61.33
CA GLN A 108 10.50 78.07 61.66
C GLN A 108 9.42 78.28 60.57
N ARG A 109 9.33 79.48 59.96
CA ARG A 109 8.40 79.76 58.86
C ARG A 109 8.76 79.06 57.55
N ARG A 110 10.05 78.82 57.29
CA ARG A 110 10.50 78.00 56.16
C ARG A 110 10.12 76.54 56.42
N ASP A 111 10.32 76.07 57.64
CA ASP A 111 10.20 74.66 57.99
C ASP A 111 8.73 74.19 58.02
N THR A 112 7.78 75.00 58.50
CA THR A 112 6.34 74.69 58.36
C THR A 112 5.87 74.75 56.91
N LYS A 113 6.44 75.62 56.07
CA LYS A 113 6.17 75.64 54.63
C LYS A 113 6.75 74.40 53.94
N LEU A 114 7.95 73.94 54.33
CA LEU A 114 8.54 72.69 53.86
C LEU A 114 7.70 71.48 54.30
N GLU A 115 7.20 71.44 55.53
CA GLU A 115 6.30 70.38 56.01
C GLU A 115 5.01 70.32 55.16
N THR A 116 4.42 71.47 54.83
CA THR A 116 3.22 71.55 53.98
C THR A 116 3.50 71.13 52.54
N ILE A 117 4.65 71.52 51.98
CA ILE A 117 5.10 71.09 50.64
C ILE A 117 5.41 69.58 50.64
N ASN A 118 6.01 69.05 51.69
CA ASN A 118 6.30 67.61 51.80
C ASN A 118 5.01 66.79 51.88
N LYS A 119 4.00 67.24 52.64
CA LYS A 119 2.68 66.58 52.73
C LYS A 119 1.90 66.63 51.41
N THR A 120 2.02 67.70 50.63
CA THR A 120 1.43 67.72 49.28
C THR A 120 2.22 66.84 48.30
N LEU A 121 3.55 66.82 48.42
CA LEU A 121 4.42 65.96 47.61
C LEU A 121 4.24 64.46 47.90
N THR A 122 3.94 64.04 49.14
CA THR A 122 3.59 62.64 49.43
C THR A 122 2.27 62.26 48.79
N ASN A 123 1.23 63.09 48.96
CA ASN A 123 -0.10 62.78 48.44
C ASN A 123 -0.13 62.73 46.89
N GLU A 124 0.62 63.59 46.20
CA GLU A 124 0.73 63.49 44.73
C GLU A 124 1.61 62.32 44.28
N LYS A 125 2.61 61.89 45.06
CA LYS A 125 3.37 60.65 44.79
C LYS A 125 2.51 59.40 44.94
N GLU A 126 1.67 59.35 45.98
CA GLU A 126 0.72 58.24 46.19
C GLU A 126 -0.28 58.14 45.03
N LYS A 127 -0.81 59.27 44.55
CA LYS A 127 -1.63 59.32 43.33
C LYS A 127 -0.86 58.86 42.08
N SER A 128 0.38 59.30 41.90
CA SER A 128 1.22 58.89 40.76
C SER A 128 1.43 57.37 40.77
N SER A 129 1.82 56.79 41.91
CA SER A 129 1.98 55.34 42.10
C SER A 129 0.70 54.58 41.76
N PHE A 130 -0.46 55.04 42.24
CA PHE A 130 -1.76 54.42 41.92
C PHE A 130 -2.13 54.52 40.44
N MET A 131 -1.82 55.63 39.77
CA MET A 131 -2.03 55.78 38.33
C MET A 131 -1.06 54.90 37.52
N GLU A 132 0.21 54.79 37.93
CA GLU A 132 1.22 53.92 37.33
C GLU A 132 0.85 52.43 37.47
N GLU A 133 0.35 52.00 38.63
CA GLU A 133 -0.22 50.66 38.85
C GLU A 133 -1.41 50.40 37.93
N SER A 134 -2.35 51.34 37.81
CA SER A 134 -3.52 51.24 36.93
C SER A 134 -3.16 51.19 35.43
N ILE A 135 -2.15 51.97 35.02
CA ILE A 135 -1.59 51.94 33.67
C ILE A 135 -0.94 50.58 33.38
N THR A 136 -0.03 50.11 34.24
CA THR A 136 0.65 48.81 34.02
C THR A 136 -0.30 47.62 34.09
N GLN A 137 -1.43 47.72 34.80
CA GLN A 137 -2.51 46.73 34.74
C GLN A 137 -3.24 46.77 33.39
N SER A 138 -3.62 47.97 32.92
CA SER A 138 -4.26 48.16 31.61
C SER A 138 -3.37 47.68 30.45
N GLU A 139 -2.06 47.88 30.54
CA GLU A 139 -1.09 47.40 29.54
C GLU A 139 -1.02 45.86 29.46
N LYS A 140 -1.10 45.16 30.60
CA LYS A 140 -1.16 43.69 30.64
C LYS A 140 -2.43 43.17 29.96
N GLU A 141 -3.58 43.78 30.26
CA GLU A 141 -4.86 43.41 29.66
C GLU A 141 -4.87 43.64 28.14
N ILE A 142 -4.32 44.77 27.68
CA ILE A 142 -4.10 45.05 26.26
C ILE A 142 -3.17 44.02 25.60
N LEU A 143 -2.17 43.48 26.31
CA LEU A 143 -1.27 42.45 25.80
C LEU A 143 -1.99 41.11 25.63
N VAL A 144 -2.76 40.67 26.63
CA VAL A 144 -3.59 39.45 26.57
C VAL A 144 -4.58 39.53 25.41
N LEU A 145 -5.33 40.63 25.29
CA LEU A 145 -6.30 40.83 24.20
C LEU A 145 -5.65 40.85 22.80
N LYS A 146 -4.40 41.31 22.67
CA LYS A 146 -3.62 41.22 21.42
C LYS A 146 -3.23 39.78 21.09
N GLU A 147 -2.94 38.95 22.08
CA GLU A 147 -2.64 37.53 21.88
C GLU A 147 -3.90 36.72 21.52
N ASP A 148 -5.00 36.91 22.25
CA ASP A 148 -6.29 36.27 21.93
C ASP A 148 -6.76 36.60 20.51
N LYS A 149 -6.64 37.88 20.10
CA LYS A 149 -6.93 38.30 18.72
C LYS A 149 -6.10 37.54 17.69
N ARG A 150 -4.79 37.36 17.93
CA ARG A 150 -3.90 36.57 17.05
C ARG A 150 -4.31 35.10 17.01
N ASN A 151 -4.68 34.52 18.15
CA ASN A 151 -5.05 33.11 18.25
C ASN A 151 -6.42 32.82 17.61
N LEU A 152 -7.39 33.73 17.75
CA LEU A 152 -8.66 33.69 17.01
C LEU A 152 -8.45 33.85 15.50
N GLN A 153 -7.57 34.75 15.06
CA GLN A 153 -7.23 34.89 13.64
C GLN A 153 -6.61 33.61 13.05
N LYS A 154 -5.68 32.95 13.75
CA LYS A 154 -5.14 31.63 13.36
C LYS A 154 -6.26 30.59 13.25
N ARG A 155 -7.16 30.54 14.24
CA ARG A 155 -8.29 29.58 14.26
C ARG A 155 -9.26 29.81 13.11
N ILE A 156 -9.57 31.06 12.76
CA ILE A 156 -10.39 31.42 11.60
C ILE A 156 -9.70 30.99 10.29
N SER A 157 -8.39 31.20 10.16
CA SER A 157 -7.63 30.77 8.97
C SER A 157 -7.68 29.25 8.78
N TYR A 158 -7.41 28.49 9.84
CA TYR A 158 -7.52 27.02 9.83
C TYR A 158 -8.95 26.52 9.51
N LEU A 159 -9.98 27.17 10.05
CA LEU A 159 -11.38 26.82 9.76
C LEU A 159 -11.81 27.20 8.33
N LYS A 160 -11.09 28.08 7.63
CA LYS A 160 -11.33 28.40 6.22
C LYS A 160 -10.67 27.42 5.25
N SER A 161 -9.47 26.92 5.53
CA SER A 161 -8.80 25.93 4.68
C SER A 161 -9.26 24.48 4.92
N LYS A 162 -9.88 24.20 6.09
CA LYS A 162 -10.39 22.86 6.40
C LYS A 162 -11.48 22.37 5.42
N PRO A 163 -12.50 23.16 5.01
CA PRO A 163 -13.47 22.75 3.99
C PRO A 163 -12.82 22.31 2.67
N GLU A 164 -11.91 23.10 2.12
CA GLU A 164 -11.21 22.82 0.84
C GLU A 164 -10.47 21.46 0.89
N LEU A 165 -9.80 21.15 2.01
CA LEU A 165 -9.12 19.87 2.22
C LEU A 165 -10.08 18.67 2.35
N PHE A 166 -11.29 18.89 2.88
CA PHE A 166 -12.32 17.85 2.96
C PHE A 166 -13.00 17.64 1.60
N GLU A 167 -13.30 18.70 0.87
CA GLU A 167 -13.94 18.67 -0.44
C GLU A 167 -13.02 18.02 -1.49
N ASN A 168 -11.75 18.41 -1.55
CA ASN A 168 -10.76 17.75 -2.42
C ASN A 168 -10.64 16.25 -2.13
N LYS A 169 -10.57 15.86 -0.85
CA LYS A 169 -10.49 14.45 -0.46
C LYS A 169 -11.78 13.66 -0.74
N GLN A 170 -12.95 14.31 -0.65
CA GLN A 170 -14.21 13.70 -1.06
C GLN A 170 -14.24 13.50 -2.59
N ASN A 171 -13.83 14.49 -3.37
CA ASN A 171 -13.78 14.40 -4.82
C ASN A 171 -12.79 13.31 -5.32
N GLU A 172 -11.61 13.18 -4.71
CA GLU A 172 -10.68 12.06 -4.99
C GLU A 172 -11.33 10.69 -4.72
N ASN A 173 -12.02 10.53 -3.58
CA ASN A 173 -12.69 9.29 -3.23
C ASN A 173 -13.87 8.98 -4.18
N ILE A 174 -14.61 10.02 -4.60
CA ILE A 174 -15.71 9.90 -5.57
C ILE A 174 -15.19 9.49 -6.95
N SER A 175 -13.98 9.91 -7.36
CA SER A 175 -13.36 9.41 -8.59
C SER A 175 -13.05 7.91 -8.46
N LYS A 176 -12.28 7.51 -7.44
CA LYS A 176 -11.88 6.11 -7.23
C LYS A 176 -13.08 5.15 -7.18
N LEU A 177 -14.15 5.52 -6.47
CA LEU A 177 -15.39 4.74 -6.40
C LEU A 177 -16.20 4.70 -7.71
N ARG A 178 -15.98 5.63 -8.65
CA ARG A 178 -16.53 5.54 -10.02
C ARG A 178 -15.69 4.62 -10.90
N ASP A 179 -14.37 4.71 -10.77
CA ASP A 179 -13.42 3.90 -11.53
C ASP A 179 -13.57 2.41 -11.14
N GLU A 180 -13.58 2.08 -9.84
CA GLU A 180 -13.86 0.74 -9.30
C GLU A 180 -15.23 0.19 -9.75
N ASN A 181 -16.27 1.03 -9.76
CA ASN A 181 -17.62 0.62 -10.17
C ASN A 181 -17.69 0.35 -11.68
N LYS A 182 -16.92 1.08 -12.51
CA LYS A 182 -16.79 0.80 -13.94
C LYS A 182 -16.10 -0.54 -14.20
N GLU A 183 -14.99 -0.83 -13.52
CA GLU A 183 -14.29 -2.13 -13.61
C GLU A 183 -15.21 -3.29 -13.19
N LEU A 184 -16.00 -3.11 -12.12
CA LEU A 184 -16.98 -4.11 -11.67
C LEU A 184 -18.14 -4.29 -12.67
N GLN A 185 -18.57 -3.24 -13.39
CA GLN A 185 -19.59 -3.36 -14.43
C GLN A 185 -19.05 -4.11 -15.66
N GLU A 186 -17.82 -3.82 -16.09
CA GLU A 186 -17.15 -4.52 -17.20
C GLU A 186 -16.91 -6.00 -16.86
N SER A 187 -16.47 -6.30 -15.63
CA SER A 187 -16.32 -7.68 -15.14
C SER A 187 -17.64 -8.44 -15.07
N ASN A 188 -18.72 -7.82 -14.59
CA ASN A 188 -20.05 -8.43 -14.57
C ASN A 188 -20.60 -8.73 -15.97
N ALA A 189 -20.35 -7.86 -16.97
CA ALA A 189 -20.76 -8.11 -18.34
C ALA A 189 -20.07 -9.35 -18.93
N ILE A 190 -18.75 -9.49 -18.73
CA ILE A 190 -17.97 -10.66 -19.15
C ILE A 190 -18.47 -11.94 -18.45
N LEU A 191 -18.79 -11.87 -17.15
CA LEU A 191 -19.35 -13.01 -16.43
C LEU A 191 -20.74 -13.40 -16.92
N GLN A 192 -21.58 -12.44 -17.33
CA GLN A 192 -22.88 -12.73 -17.94
C GLN A 192 -22.73 -13.41 -19.30
N GLU A 193 -21.82 -12.93 -20.16
CA GLU A 193 -21.48 -13.56 -21.44
C GLU A 193 -21.02 -15.02 -21.26
N ILE A 194 -20.10 -15.28 -20.32
CA ILE A 194 -19.62 -16.63 -19.98
C ILE A 194 -20.76 -17.53 -19.46
N ILE A 195 -21.69 -16.99 -18.67
CA ILE A 195 -22.88 -17.74 -18.19
C ILE A 195 -23.82 -18.06 -19.36
N GLU A 196 -24.03 -17.13 -20.29
CA GLU A 196 -24.80 -17.38 -21.51
C GLU A 196 -24.13 -18.42 -22.43
N GLU A 197 -22.79 -18.44 -22.53
CA GLU A 197 -22.09 -19.52 -23.25
C GLU A 197 -22.21 -20.87 -22.55
N CYS A 198 -21.97 -20.93 -21.24
CA CYS A 198 -22.09 -22.17 -20.46
C CYS A 198 -23.52 -22.74 -20.47
N THR A 199 -24.55 -21.89 -20.53
CA THR A 199 -25.96 -22.34 -20.58
C THR A 199 -26.42 -22.76 -21.98
N LYS A 200 -25.66 -22.48 -23.04
CA LYS A 200 -25.89 -23.02 -24.40
C LYS A 200 -25.41 -24.47 -24.55
N ILE A 201 -24.69 -25.03 -23.56
CA ILE A 201 -24.26 -26.43 -23.54
C ILE A 201 -25.49 -27.35 -23.36
N PRO A 202 -25.80 -28.27 -24.30
CA PRO A 202 -26.98 -29.12 -24.20
C PRO A 202 -26.85 -30.12 -23.05
N ILE A 203 -27.69 -29.96 -22.02
CA ILE A 203 -27.77 -30.88 -20.87
C ILE A 203 -28.37 -32.22 -21.34
N PHE A 204 -27.70 -33.33 -21.04
CA PHE A 204 -28.17 -34.68 -21.39
C PHE A 204 -29.45 -35.05 -20.63
N LYS A 205 -30.61 -34.89 -21.28
CA LYS A 205 -31.90 -35.31 -20.73
C LYS A 205 -32.11 -36.81 -20.91
N THR A 206 -32.16 -37.57 -19.82
CA THR A 206 -32.47 -39.02 -19.86
C THR A 206 -33.98 -39.29 -19.92
N ARG A 207 -34.82 -38.36 -19.43
CA ARG A 207 -36.29 -38.43 -19.46
C ARG A 207 -36.92 -37.32 -20.29
N LYS A 208 -38.15 -37.55 -20.76
CA LYS A 208 -38.99 -36.51 -21.38
C LYS A 208 -39.41 -35.48 -20.32
N ASP A 209 -39.42 -34.19 -20.67
CA ASP A 209 -39.72 -33.12 -19.72
C ASP A 209 -41.07 -33.32 -19.00
N GLY A 210 -41.05 -33.25 -17.67
CA GLY A 210 -42.24 -33.49 -16.83
C GLY A 210 -42.72 -34.95 -16.73
N SER A 211 -42.07 -35.90 -17.40
CA SER A 211 -42.50 -37.30 -17.45
C SER A 211 -41.62 -38.26 -16.63
N ARG A 212 -42.20 -39.40 -16.24
CA ARG A 212 -41.44 -40.56 -15.73
C ARG A 212 -40.85 -41.41 -16.86
N GLU A 213 -41.15 -41.13 -18.12
CA GLU A 213 -40.61 -41.89 -19.24
C GLU A 213 -39.21 -41.44 -19.66
N PHE A 214 -38.34 -42.41 -19.96
CA PHE A 214 -37.07 -42.16 -20.62
C PHE A 214 -37.31 -41.65 -22.06
N CYS A 215 -36.44 -40.74 -22.51
CA CYS A 215 -36.51 -40.14 -23.85
C CYS A 215 -36.32 -41.18 -24.97
N ASP A 216 -36.75 -40.86 -26.19
CA ASP A 216 -36.77 -41.86 -27.28
C ASP A 216 -35.35 -42.08 -27.85
N GLU A 217 -34.48 -41.08 -27.70
CA GLU A 217 -33.03 -41.17 -27.88
C GLU A 217 -32.41 -42.22 -26.95
N MET A 218 -32.86 -42.28 -25.68
CA MET A 218 -32.41 -43.31 -24.73
C MET A 218 -32.94 -44.69 -25.12
N LYS A 219 -34.22 -44.82 -25.54
CA LYS A 219 -34.78 -46.08 -26.07
C LYS A 219 -33.94 -46.59 -27.25
N LYS A 220 -33.68 -45.72 -28.22
CA LYS A 220 -32.84 -45.99 -29.40
C LYS A 220 -31.42 -46.41 -29.02
N THR A 221 -30.76 -45.67 -28.12
CA THR A 221 -29.39 -45.98 -27.65
C THR A 221 -29.31 -47.38 -27.04
N TYR A 222 -30.32 -47.81 -26.24
CA TYR A 222 -30.36 -49.16 -25.70
C TYR A 222 -30.54 -50.22 -26.81
N MET A 223 -31.43 -49.99 -27.79
CA MET A 223 -31.62 -50.92 -28.91
C MET A 223 -30.33 -51.06 -29.76
N GLU A 224 -29.63 -49.96 -30.02
CA GLU A 224 -28.36 -49.96 -30.76
C GLU A 224 -27.26 -50.71 -29.99
N LEU A 225 -27.09 -50.45 -28.69
CA LEU A 225 -26.13 -51.19 -27.85
C LEU A 225 -26.43 -52.70 -27.81
N ILE A 226 -27.71 -53.09 -27.73
CA ILE A 226 -28.12 -54.50 -27.76
C ILE A 226 -27.82 -55.13 -29.13
N SER A 227 -28.01 -54.40 -30.23
CA SER A 227 -27.63 -54.87 -31.58
C SER A 227 -26.12 -55.05 -31.76
N LEU A 228 -25.31 -54.27 -31.02
CA LEU A 228 -23.86 -54.40 -30.95
C LEU A 228 -23.40 -55.50 -29.96
N GLY A 229 -24.32 -56.35 -29.48
CA GLY A 229 -24.01 -57.47 -28.59
C GLY A 229 -23.78 -57.09 -27.12
N VAL A 230 -24.06 -55.85 -26.72
CA VAL A 230 -23.91 -55.42 -25.32
C VAL A 230 -25.02 -56.06 -24.48
N SER A 231 -24.62 -56.82 -23.44
CA SER A 231 -25.56 -57.43 -22.51
C SER A 231 -26.50 -56.40 -21.89
N CYS A 232 -27.78 -56.78 -21.74
CA CYS A 232 -28.80 -55.98 -21.04
C CYS A 232 -28.38 -55.60 -19.60
N ASN A 233 -27.50 -56.38 -18.97
CA ASN A 233 -26.95 -56.10 -17.64
C ASN A 233 -25.89 -54.97 -17.64
N MET A 234 -25.30 -54.68 -18.81
CA MET A 234 -24.17 -53.75 -18.96
C MET A 234 -24.51 -52.46 -19.72
N CYS A 235 -25.62 -52.41 -20.47
CA CYS A 235 -26.02 -51.23 -21.26
C CYS A 235 -25.98 -49.92 -20.46
N SER A 236 -26.57 -49.91 -19.25
CA SER A 236 -26.59 -48.74 -18.37
C SER A 236 -25.18 -48.30 -17.93
N ASN A 237 -24.27 -49.25 -17.71
CA ASN A 237 -22.88 -48.97 -17.32
C ASN A 237 -22.07 -48.43 -18.49
N VAL A 238 -22.24 -48.99 -19.70
CA VAL A 238 -21.58 -48.50 -20.92
C VAL A 238 -21.94 -47.04 -21.18
N ILE A 239 -23.23 -46.68 -21.10
CA ILE A 239 -23.69 -45.30 -21.29
C ILE A 239 -23.12 -44.38 -20.19
N LYS A 240 -23.16 -44.79 -18.91
CA LYS A 240 -22.54 -44.01 -17.81
C LYS A 240 -21.05 -43.75 -18.04
N SER A 241 -20.29 -44.77 -18.45
CA SER A 241 -18.86 -44.66 -18.73
C SER A 241 -18.56 -43.76 -19.93
N VAL A 242 -19.31 -43.90 -21.05
CA VAL A 242 -19.12 -43.04 -22.24
C VAL A 242 -19.40 -41.58 -21.91
N ILE A 243 -20.54 -41.27 -21.30
CA ILE A 243 -20.91 -39.88 -20.98
C ILE A 243 -19.96 -39.27 -19.94
N LYS A 244 -19.59 -40.01 -18.89
CA LYS A 244 -18.61 -39.53 -17.89
C LYS A 244 -17.24 -39.26 -18.51
N ASN A 245 -16.76 -40.13 -19.40
CA ASN A 245 -15.45 -39.96 -20.04
C ASN A 245 -15.44 -38.85 -21.10
N MET A 246 -16.56 -38.59 -21.79
CA MET A 246 -16.65 -37.56 -22.83
C MET A 246 -17.00 -36.16 -22.29
N THR A 247 -17.68 -36.06 -21.15
CA THR A 247 -18.25 -34.78 -20.67
C THR A 247 -17.91 -34.44 -19.21
N GLY A 248 -17.35 -35.39 -18.45
CA GLY A 248 -17.18 -35.28 -17.00
C GLY A 248 -18.48 -35.42 -16.19
N GLN A 249 -19.66 -35.46 -16.82
CA GLN A 249 -20.95 -35.51 -16.13
C GLN A 249 -21.29 -36.92 -15.64
N GLU A 250 -21.79 -37.03 -14.40
CA GLU A 250 -22.26 -38.29 -13.84
C GLU A 250 -23.77 -38.47 -14.04
N LEU A 251 -24.15 -39.39 -14.93
CA LEU A 251 -25.56 -39.77 -15.10
C LEU A 251 -26.01 -40.62 -13.90
N ASN A 252 -26.69 -39.99 -12.95
CA ASN A 252 -27.31 -40.66 -11.81
C ASN A 252 -28.50 -41.51 -12.24
N ASP A 253 -29.48 -40.88 -12.89
CA ASP A 253 -30.76 -41.48 -13.29
C ASP A 253 -30.69 -42.19 -14.65
N MET A 254 -30.65 -43.52 -14.61
CA MET A 254 -30.50 -44.39 -15.78
C MET A 254 -31.51 -45.55 -15.76
N PRO A 255 -31.90 -46.08 -16.94
CA PRO A 255 -32.77 -47.24 -16.99
C PRO A 255 -32.18 -48.50 -16.34
N GLU A 256 -33.06 -49.27 -15.72
CA GLU A 256 -32.76 -50.59 -15.14
C GLU A 256 -32.55 -51.67 -16.23
N VAL A 257 -32.02 -52.82 -15.81
CA VAL A 257 -31.94 -54.05 -16.63
C VAL A 257 -33.32 -54.50 -17.13
N THR A 258 -34.40 -54.22 -16.38
CA THR A 258 -35.80 -54.48 -16.77
C THR A 258 -36.18 -53.69 -18.03
N PHE A 259 -35.77 -52.42 -18.13
CA PHE A 259 -35.93 -51.59 -19.31
C PHE A 259 -35.08 -52.12 -20.49
N ALA A 260 -33.81 -52.48 -20.25
CA ALA A 260 -32.94 -53.03 -21.29
C ALA A 260 -33.53 -54.31 -21.92
N LYS A 261 -34.03 -55.24 -21.10
CA LYS A 261 -34.72 -56.46 -21.57
C LYS A 261 -35.97 -56.14 -22.40
N ARG A 262 -36.74 -55.11 -22.03
CA ARG A 262 -37.89 -54.64 -22.81
C ARG A 262 -37.48 -54.02 -24.15
N MET A 263 -36.36 -53.27 -24.19
CA MET A 263 -35.80 -52.76 -25.45
C MET A 263 -35.31 -53.90 -26.34
N ALA A 264 -34.70 -54.95 -25.77
CA ALA A 264 -34.30 -56.15 -26.51
C ALA A 264 -35.51 -56.86 -27.16
N LEU A 265 -36.60 -57.03 -26.40
CA LEU A 265 -37.84 -57.61 -26.92
C LEU A 265 -38.45 -56.76 -28.04
N GLN A 266 -38.51 -55.43 -27.86
CA GLN A 266 -39.01 -54.52 -28.89
C GLN A 266 -38.13 -54.53 -30.15
N ALA A 267 -36.80 -54.54 -30.01
CA ALA A 267 -35.88 -54.66 -31.14
C ALA A 267 -36.04 -56.01 -31.87
N ASN A 268 -36.25 -57.12 -31.14
CA ASN A 268 -36.52 -58.43 -31.73
C ASN A 268 -37.85 -58.44 -32.53
N LEU A 269 -38.93 -57.91 -31.96
CA LEU A 269 -40.22 -57.77 -32.64
C LEU A 269 -40.12 -56.90 -33.90
N MET A 270 -39.38 -55.79 -33.85
CA MET A 270 -39.12 -54.94 -35.01
C MET A 270 -38.28 -55.65 -36.08
N ALA A 271 -37.27 -56.42 -35.70
CA ALA A 271 -36.47 -57.21 -36.64
C ALA A 271 -37.32 -58.32 -37.30
N LYS A 272 -38.17 -59.02 -36.53
CA LYS A 272 -39.13 -60.01 -37.06
C LYS A 272 -40.18 -59.38 -37.98
N PHE A 273 -40.66 -58.17 -37.66
CA PHE A 273 -41.55 -57.42 -38.54
C PHE A 273 -40.87 -57.03 -39.86
N GLN A 274 -39.66 -56.45 -39.82
CA GLN A 274 -38.89 -56.10 -41.01
C GLN A 274 -38.57 -57.32 -41.88
N LEU A 275 -38.27 -58.47 -41.24
CA LEU A 275 -38.08 -59.73 -41.93
C LEU A 275 -39.37 -60.20 -42.61
N ALA A 276 -40.51 -60.19 -41.92
CA ALA A 276 -41.80 -60.56 -42.51
C ALA A 276 -42.19 -59.65 -43.69
N ASP A 277 -41.98 -58.33 -43.57
CA ASP A 277 -42.20 -57.37 -44.66
C ASP A 277 -41.26 -57.64 -45.85
N THR A 278 -39.98 -57.96 -45.58
CA THR A 278 -39.03 -58.33 -46.66
C THR A 278 -39.44 -59.63 -47.36
N ILE A 279 -39.93 -60.64 -46.62
CA ILE A 279 -40.42 -61.90 -47.17
C ILE A 279 -41.65 -61.70 -48.06
N LEU A 280 -42.53 -60.74 -47.69
CA LEU A 280 -43.74 -60.39 -48.43
C LEU A 280 -43.52 -59.37 -49.56
N SER A 281 -42.37 -58.69 -49.57
CA SER A 281 -41.94 -57.87 -50.69
C SER A 281 -41.79 -58.72 -51.95
N LYS A 282 -41.91 -58.11 -53.14
CA LYS A 282 -42.09 -58.82 -54.42
C LYS A 282 -40.82 -59.49 -54.99
N ASP A 283 -39.83 -59.75 -54.15
CA ASP A 283 -38.56 -60.34 -54.55
C ASP A 283 -38.71 -61.86 -54.74
N SER A 284 -38.47 -62.34 -55.95
CA SER A 284 -39.00 -63.63 -56.40
C SER A 284 -38.20 -64.87 -55.99
N ALA A 285 -37.29 -64.77 -55.00
CA ALA A 285 -36.32 -65.82 -54.67
C ALA A 285 -35.83 -65.82 -53.21
N ASN A 286 -36.75 -65.67 -52.24
CA ASN A 286 -36.41 -65.82 -50.82
C ASN A 286 -36.13 -67.30 -50.48
N THR A 287 -34.95 -67.60 -49.92
CA THR A 287 -34.52 -68.95 -49.55
C THR A 287 -34.51 -69.12 -48.03
N LEU A 288 -35.32 -70.06 -47.51
CA LEU A 288 -35.19 -70.52 -46.12
C LEU A 288 -34.06 -71.53 -46.01
N GLN A 289 -33.11 -71.25 -45.13
CA GLN A 289 -32.10 -72.16 -44.64
C GLN A 289 -32.41 -72.50 -43.18
N PHE A 290 -31.99 -73.68 -42.75
CA PHE A 290 -32.01 -74.07 -41.35
C PHE A 290 -30.76 -74.90 -41.03
N ASP A 291 -30.18 -74.68 -39.86
CA ASP A 291 -29.04 -75.45 -39.35
C ASP A 291 -29.39 -76.08 -38.00
N GLY A 292 -28.98 -77.33 -37.82
CA GLY A 292 -29.29 -78.16 -36.65
C GLY A 292 -28.02 -78.50 -35.90
N THR A 293 -27.91 -78.04 -34.65
CA THR A 293 -26.73 -78.30 -33.81
C THR A 293 -27.12 -78.80 -32.43
N SER A 294 -26.42 -79.83 -31.95
CA SER A 294 -26.67 -80.44 -30.64
C SER A 294 -25.56 -80.07 -29.67
N LYS A 295 -25.90 -79.52 -28.49
CA LYS A 295 -24.92 -79.03 -27.52
C LYS A 295 -25.37 -79.31 -26.09
N TRP A 296 -24.48 -79.91 -25.29
CA TRP A 296 -24.74 -80.27 -23.88
C TRP A 296 -25.96 -81.18 -23.60
N GLY A 297 -26.59 -81.73 -24.64
CA GLY A 297 -27.82 -82.55 -24.54
C GLY A 297 -29.09 -81.83 -25.01
N GLU A 298 -28.99 -80.54 -25.33
CA GLU A 298 -30.04 -79.71 -25.93
C GLU A 298 -29.86 -79.67 -27.46
N HIS A 299 -30.95 -79.64 -28.23
CA HIS A 299 -30.90 -79.57 -29.70
C HIS A 299 -31.39 -78.18 -30.15
N PHE A 300 -30.52 -77.45 -30.83
CA PHE A 300 -30.80 -76.10 -31.33
C PHE A 300 -31.02 -76.11 -32.84
N PHE A 301 -31.95 -75.29 -33.29
CA PHE A 301 -32.28 -75.12 -34.69
C PHE A 301 -32.29 -73.62 -35.02
N THR A 302 -31.37 -73.16 -35.88
CA THR A 302 -31.47 -71.82 -36.46
C THR A 302 -32.33 -71.86 -37.69
N PHE A 303 -33.02 -70.75 -37.94
CA PHE A 303 -33.67 -70.47 -39.21
C PHE A 303 -33.07 -69.19 -39.77
N ASP A 304 -32.51 -69.27 -40.96
CA ASP A 304 -31.84 -68.16 -41.61
C ASP A 304 -32.48 -67.94 -43.00
N ILE A 305 -32.89 -66.72 -43.31
CA ILE A 305 -33.66 -66.39 -44.51
C ILE A 305 -32.81 -65.48 -45.40
N THR A 306 -32.40 -66.01 -46.55
CA THR A 306 -31.58 -65.29 -47.53
C THR A 306 -32.48 -64.69 -48.62
N THR A 307 -32.40 -63.37 -48.78
CA THR A 307 -33.06 -62.61 -49.86
C THR A 307 -32.02 -62.23 -50.93
N SER A 308 -32.39 -61.44 -51.94
CA SER A 308 -31.41 -60.95 -52.92
C SER A 308 -30.32 -60.04 -52.33
N GLU A 309 -30.64 -59.33 -51.24
CA GLU A 309 -29.75 -58.36 -50.60
C GLU A 309 -28.83 -58.97 -49.53
N LYS A 310 -29.39 -59.84 -48.66
CA LYS A 310 -28.76 -60.28 -47.42
C LYS A 310 -29.44 -61.49 -46.77
N THR A 311 -28.73 -62.14 -45.86
CA THR A 311 -29.27 -63.17 -44.97
C THR A 311 -29.69 -62.56 -43.64
N TYR A 312 -30.90 -62.89 -43.19
CA TYR A 312 -31.44 -62.55 -41.88
C TYR A 312 -31.50 -63.81 -41.00
N SER A 313 -31.04 -63.74 -39.75
CA SER A 313 -31.35 -64.80 -38.78
C SER A 313 -32.75 -64.58 -38.21
N ALA A 314 -33.67 -65.50 -38.50
CA ALA A 314 -35.10 -65.38 -38.26
C ALA A 314 -35.49 -65.85 -36.85
N SER A 315 -34.91 -66.96 -36.39
CA SER A 315 -35.09 -67.48 -35.03
C SER A 315 -34.03 -68.52 -34.67
N LEU A 316 -33.83 -68.71 -33.37
CA LEU A 316 -33.11 -69.81 -32.75
C LEU A 316 -34.11 -70.53 -31.85
N MET A 317 -34.40 -71.81 -32.12
CA MET A 317 -35.35 -72.61 -31.34
C MET A 317 -34.62 -73.78 -30.65
N ASP A 318 -35.04 -74.08 -29.43
CA ASP A 318 -34.69 -75.31 -28.70
C ASP A 318 -35.73 -76.40 -29.01
N LEU A 319 -35.26 -77.62 -29.30
CA LEU A 319 -36.06 -78.75 -29.77
C LEU A 319 -35.84 -79.98 -28.87
N ALA A 320 -36.92 -80.55 -28.35
CA ALA A 320 -36.83 -81.74 -27.50
C ALA A 320 -36.32 -83.01 -28.24
N THR A 321 -36.50 -83.10 -29.57
CA THR A 321 -35.93 -84.17 -30.41
C THR A 321 -35.75 -83.71 -31.86
N GLU A 322 -34.62 -84.06 -32.47
CA GLU A 322 -34.39 -83.83 -33.89
C GLU A 322 -35.07 -84.93 -34.75
N ASN A 323 -36.31 -84.68 -35.15
CA ASN A 323 -37.02 -85.50 -36.13
C ASN A 323 -37.83 -84.62 -37.09
N SER A 324 -38.19 -85.16 -38.26
CA SER A 324 -38.83 -84.39 -39.34
C SER A 324 -40.19 -83.78 -38.97
N ALA A 325 -40.93 -84.37 -38.02
CA ALA A 325 -42.18 -83.78 -37.53
C ALA A 325 -41.90 -82.59 -36.59
N THR A 326 -40.89 -82.68 -35.72
CA THR A 326 -40.42 -81.55 -34.91
C THR A 326 -39.93 -80.40 -35.78
N GLN A 327 -39.07 -80.68 -36.77
CA GLN A 327 -38.53 -79.66 -37.70
C GLN A 327 -39.65 -78.97 -38.49
N LEU A 328 -40.63 -79.72 -39.01
CA LEU A 328 -41.80 -79.17 -39.71
C LEU A 328 -42.68 -78.31 -38.77
N ASN A 329 -42.84 -78.72 -37.51
CA ASN A 329 -43.62 -77.95 -36.53
C ASN A 329 -42.91 -76.68 -36.09
N ALA A 330 -41.59 -76.70 -35.89
CA ALA A 330 -40.78 -75.51 -35.63
C ALA A 330 -40.82 -74.52 -36.80
N THR A 331 -40.73 -75.03 -38.04
CA THR A 331 -40.86 -74.22 -39.26
C THR A 331 -42.23 -73.53 -39.35
N LYS A 332 -43.31 -74.25 -39.03
CA LYS A 332 -44.67 -73.67 -38.94
C LYS A 332 -44.78 -72.64 -37.83
N ALA A 333 -44.20 -72.90 -36.65
CA ALA A 333 -44.22 -71.97 -35.53
C ALA A 333 -43.54 -70.64 -35.90
N LEU A 334 -42.40 -70.68 -36.61
CA LEU A 334 -41.73 -69.49 -37.13
C LEU A 334 -42.62 -68.68 -38.07
N PHE A 335 -43.20 -69.30 -39.10
CA PHE A 335 -44.03 -68.56 -40.06
C PHE A 335 -45.35 -68.07 -39.47
N ASN A 336 -45.92 -68.80 -38.50
CA ASN A 336 -47.06 -68.32 -37.72
C ASN A 336 -46.68 -67.09 -36.89
N GLU A 337 -45.56 -67.11 -36.15
CA GLU A 337 -45.09 -65.98 -35.35
C GLU A 337 -44.80 -64.75 -36.22
N LEU A 338 -44.08 -64.92 -37.33
CA LEU A 338 -43.82 -63.84 -38.29
C LEU A 338 -45.13 -63.29 -38.88
N GLY A 339 -46.10 -64.15 -39.20
CA GLY A 339 -47.42 -63.76 -39.66
C GLY A 339 -48.23 -62.99 -38.62
N GLU A 340 -48.26 -63.45 -37.37
CA GLU A 340 -48.94 -62.79 -36.24
C GLU A 340 -48.33 -61.41 -35.94
N ILE A 341 -47.00 -61.31 -35.93
CA ILE A 341 -46.27 -60.04 -35.77
C ILE A 341 -46.60 -59.08 -36.93
N TYR A 342 -46.55 -59.56 -38.18
CA TYR A 342 -46.86 -58.74 -39.35
C TYR A 342 -48.31 -58.24 -39.37
N VAL A 343 -49.26 -59.14 -39.11
CA VAL A 343 -50.70 -58.83 -39.08
C VAL A 343 -51.03 -57.87 -37.94
N SER A 344 -50.40 -58.02 -36.77
CA SER A 344 -50.61 -57.08 -35.64
C SER A 344 -50.14 -55.68 -36.03
N LEU A 345 -48.85 -55.53 -36.33
CA LEU A 345 -48.23 -54.23 -36.57
C LEU A 345 -48.75 -53.52 -37.83
N THR A 346 -49.13 -54.26 -38.87
CA THR A 346 -49.71 -53.68 -40.10
C THR A 346 -51.14 -53.19 -39.89
N ASN A 347 -51.94 -53.90 -39.09
CA ASN A 347 -53.28 -53.43 -38.72
C ASN A 347 -53.24 -52.30 -37.70
N GLU A 348 -52.13 -52.15 -36.96
CA GLU A 348 -51.94 -51.14 -35.93
C GLU A 348 -51.63 -49.72 -36.48
N LYS A 349 -52.59 -49.19 -37.25
CA LYS A 349 -53.02 -47.77 -37.15
C LYS A 349 -53.63 -47.43 -35.76
N ILE A 350 -53.34 -48.24 -34.76
CA ILE A 350 -53.93 -48.33 -33.43
C ILE A 350 -52.82 -48.31 -32.35
N LEU A 351 -51.54 -48.53 -32.69
CA LEU A 351 -50.40 -48.21 -31.82
C LEU A 351 -50.22 -46.69 -31.70
N LYS A 352 -51.06 -46.08 -30.87
CA LYS A 352 -50.78 -44.77 -30.27
C LYS A 352 -49.93 -44.98 -29.02
N TYR A 353 -48.63 -44.81 -29.18
CA TYR A 353 -47.65 -44.51 -28.13
C TYR A 353 -46.91 -43.23 -28.48
#